data_AF-A0A7C5FRF0-F1
#
_entry.id   AF-A0A7C5FRF0-F1
#
_cell.length_a   1.000
_cell.length_b   1.000
_cell.length_c   1.000
_cell.angle_alpha   90.00
_cell.angle_beta   90.00
_cell.angle_gamma   90.00
#
_symmetry.space_group_name_H-M   'P 1'
#
loop_
_entity.id
_entity.type
_entity.pdbx_description
1 polymer ?
#
loop_
_entity_poly.entity_id
_entity_poly.type
_entity_poly.pdbx_seq_one_letter_code
_entity_poly.pdbx_strand_id
1 'polypeptide(L)'
;MLATRLILTAAAGVVAVGGMAAAAADLMPGFKRSPFWGEQLKDLQTAEGIKVHINAPEKMRPDVPTRVVFYSTPNGNSIAQTLGVQMKQDLDWHYDIQHIAAQTRRLREVSPDVNIVLVCIEAEGKSWPGWRAKHEDNAALIRAMVEDTIKGMPGKSVSVTLTGHSGGGSMIFGFINAFEQIPAWVDRIAWLDANYAYSDESKHGDKLIAWLKGDSRRNLTVVAYDDRNITFDGKLVNGPAAGTYRATERMRARFEKDMKLEHAAKGDLDYYTAMDGRITFIVHRNPANKILHTVLVGEMNGFLEAMTLNTPEHGKWGDFGTPRAYTKWIQPAADAAPPAQNPSPAPYDKSQVPVDVSKLGGHASPAGTAGTVIMKSVAAMSRSERESQLLREIVGGNAPAFMGKFVTVRVSGVDAKGKAHTASYEVSPDYVCVGTDKDFVRVPLTPMVAQPLADSLKCSLTTRKMCDDIYKQAEVKLEPRPMTNDRESVETFVRQNAIIEEQRKGKPLGALVAGVKKDVVITNLLQEREHRVAIYGWHQLDGKPIQPLTTVHVDWYVDYSHGIRLVKRQMIVDGEQRDLWDVLKDPDLCFLVSDEGPIAVAHY
;
A
#
# COMPACT_ATOMS: atom_id res chain seq x y z
N MET A 1 73.31 -56.97 21.52
CA MET A 1 72.16 -56.50 20.72
C MET A 1 71.82 -55.10 21.17
N LEU A 2 72.06 -54.12 20.30
CA LEU A 2 72.11 -52.69 20.62
C LEU A 2 70.74 -52.11 20.97
N ALA A 3 70.74 -51.28 22.01
CA ALA A 3 69.70 -50.32 22.32
C ALA A 3 69.89 -49.05 21.49
N THR A 4 68.80 -48.48 20.95
CA THR A 4 68.77 -47.08 20.53
C THR A 4 67.40 -46.48 20.77
N ARG A 5 67.37 -45.45 21.63
CA ARG A 5 66.26 -44.49 21.83
C ARG A 5 65.96 -43.76 20.52
N LEU A 6 64.73 -43.31 20.31
CA LEU A 6 64.51 -42.00 19.68
C LEU A 6 63.22 -41.34 20.18
N ILE A 7 63.37 -40.04 20.42
CA ILE A 7 62.45 -39.08 21.00
C ILE A 7 61.42 -38.68 19.92
N LEU A 8 60.12 -38.67 20.25
CA LEU A 8 59.10 -38.08 19.39
C LEU A 8 58.92 -36.60 19.76
N THR A 9 59.49 -35.71 18.95
CA THR A 9 59.28 -34.27 18.99
C THR A 9 57.98 -33.95 18.24
N ALA A 10 57.07 -33.21 18.87
CA ALA A 10 55.86 -32.69 18.25
C ALA A 10 56.23 -31.61 17.21
N ALA A 11 55.83 -31.81 15.96
CA ALA A 11 55.81 -30.79 14.93
C ALA A 11 54.37 -30.60 14.45
N ALA A 12 53.83 -29.40 14.67
CA ALA A 12 52.54 -28.98 14.17
C ALA A 12 52.58 -28.89 12.64
N GLY A 13 52.01 -29.88 11.96
CA GLY A 13 51.70 -29.84 10.55
C GLY A 13 50.28 -29.30 10.36
N VAL A 14 50.17 -28.08 9.84
CA VAL A 14 48.90 -27.51 9.36
C VAL A 14 48.43 -28.37 8.18
N VAL A 15 47.39 -29.18 8.40
CA VAL A 15 46.64 -29.79 7.31
C VAL A 15 45.74 -28.71 6.73
N ALA A 16 46.16 -28.16 5.59
CA ALA A 16 45.29 -27.37 4.74
C ALA A 16 44.15 -28.26 4.24
N VAL A 17 42.98 -28.15 4.88
CA VAL A 17 41.74 -28.67 4.34
C VAL A 17 41.43 -27.84 3.10
N GLY A 18 41.65 -28.44 1.93
CA GLY A 18 41.31 -27.87 0.65
C GLY A 18 39.81 -27.57 0.60
N GLY A 19 39.45 -26.30 0.80
CA GLY A 19 38.15 -25.80 0.42
C GLY A 19 38.01 -25.96 -1.09
N MET A 20 37.11 -26.84 -1.53
CA MET A 20 36.58 -26.74 -2.88
C MET A 20 35.90 -25.36 -2.99
N ALA A 21 36.62 -24.40 -3.55
CA ALA A 21 36.02 -23.19 -4.06
C ALA A 21 35.00 -23.62 -5.12
N ALA A 22 33.72 -23.48 -4.81
CA ALA A 22 32.66 -23.62 -5.80
C ALA A 22 33.00 -22.65 -6.95
N ALA A 23 33.30 -23.18 -8.13
CA ALA A 23 33.53 -22.38 -9.32
C ALA A 23 32.31 -21.46 -9.52
N ALA A 24 32.55 -20.15 -9.56
CA ALA A 24 31.50 -19.16 -9.77
C ALA A 24 30.75 -19.51 -11.05
N ALA A 25 29.43 -19.72 -10.97
CA ALA A 25 28.61 -19.92 -12.15
C ALA A 25 28.68 -18.66 -13.02
N ASP A 26 28.97 -18.83 -14.31
CA ASP A 26 29.00 -17.72 -15.27
C ASP A 26 27.60 -17.11 -15.37
N LEU A 27 27.52 -15.79 -15.18
CA LEU A 27 26.28 -15.03 -15.35
C LEU A 27 25.89 -14.99 -16.84
N MET A 28 24.58 -14.90 -17.11
CA MET A 28 24.11 -14.66 -18.48
C MET A 28 24.60 -13.30 -19.00
N PRO A 29 24.80 -13.12 -20.32
CA PRO A 29 25.28 -11.87 -20.88
C PRO A 29 24.45 -10.64 -20.49
N GLY A 30 25.12 -9.67 -19.87
CA GLY A 30 24.51 -8.42 -19.39
C GLY A 30 23.72 -8.55 -18.08
N PHE A 31 23.79 -9.69 -17.39
CA PHE A 31 23.21 -9.87 -16.06
C PHE A 31 24.23 -9.51 -14.98
N LYS A 32 23.74 -8.95 -13.88
CA LYS A 32 24.46 -8.76 -12.62
C LYS A 32 24.00 -9.77 -11.60
N ARG A 33 24.90 -10.20 -10.73
CA ARG A 33 24.55 -11.05 -9.59
C ARG A 33 23.67 -10.27 -8.61
N SER A 34 22.57 -10.86 -8.18
CA SER A 34 21.76 -10.33 -7.08
C SER A 34 22.52 -10.49 -5.76
N PRO A 35 22.53 -9.48 -4.88
CA PRO A 35 23.07 -9.65 -3.53
C PRO A 35 22.22 -10.58 -2.66
N PHE A 36 21.03 -10.97 -3.12
CA PHE A 36 20.09 -11.81 -2.39
C PHE A 36 19.73 -13.08 -3.17
N TRP A 37 19.52 -14.17 -2.43
CA TRP A 37 18.82 -15.38 -2.87
C TRP A 37 19.44 -16.19 -4.03
N GLY A 38 20.71 -15.97 -4.37
CA GLY A 38 21.37 -16.72 -5.46
C GLY A 38 20.65 -16.50 -6.80
N GLU A 39 20.42 -15.24 -7.13
CA GLU A 39 19.72 -14.81 -8.34
C GLU A 39 20.65 -13.97 -9.24
N GLN A 40 20.26 -13.81 -10.50
CA GLN A 40 20.88 -12.86 -11.42
C GLN A 40 19.81 -11.94 -12.02
N LEU A 41 20.18 -10.67 -12.21
CA LEU A 41 19.28 -9.58 -12.56
C LEU A 41 19.71 -8.89 -13.85
N LYS A 42 18.76 -8.47 -14.67
CA LYS A 42 19.01 -7.58 -15.81
C LYS A 42 17.86 -6.59 -15.95
N ASP A 43 18.22 -5.31 -16.06
CA ASP A 43 17.27 -4.21 -16.24
C ASP A 43 17.44 -3.66 -17.67
N LEU A 44 16.34 -3.42 -18.36
CA LEU A 44 16.27 -2.87 -19.72
C LEU A 44 15.15 -1.85 -19.81
N GLN A 45 15.22 -0.97 -20.81
CA GLN A 45 14.14 -0.05 -21.17
C GLN A 45 14.05 0.08 -22.69
N THR A 46 12.84 -0.05 -23.25
CA THR A 46 12.59 0.18 -24.68
C THR A 46 12.54 1.67 -25.00
N ALA A 47 12.65 2.05 -26.27
CA ALA A 47 12.58 3.45 -26.69
C ALA A 47 11.21 4.09 -26.39
N GLU A 48 10.17 3.27 -26.34
CA GLU A 48 8.77 3.61 -26.08
C GLU A 48 8.44 3.56 -24.58
N GLY A 49 9.46 3.48 -23.72
CA GLY A 49 9.32 3.64 -22.29
C GLY A 49 8.80 2.40 -21.54
N ILE A 50 8.87 1.20 -22.12
CA ILE A 50 8.62 -0.04 -21.38
C ILE A 50 9.88 -0.41 -20.60
N LYS A 51 9.80 -0.44 -19.28
CA LYS A 51 10.86 -0.96 -18.42
C LYS A 51 10.69 -2.46 -18.25
N VAL A 52 11.79 -3.20 -18.28
CA VAL A 52 11.84 -4.65 -18.14
C VAL A 52 12.86 -5.02 -17.07
N HIS A 53 12.43 -5.73 -16.04
CA HIS A 53 13.29 -6.29 -15.00
C HIS A 53 13.24 -7.81 -15.06
N ILE A 54 14.38 -8.43 -15.34
CA ILE A 54 14.54 -9.88 -15.42
C ILE A 54 15.22 -10.37 -14.14
N ASN A 55 14.57 -11.30 -13.44
CA ASN A 55 15.10 -12.03 -12.29
C ASN A 55 15.15 -13.52 -12.64
N ALA A 56 16.36 -14.08 -12.75
CA ALA A 56 16.60 -15.49 -13.05
C ALA A 56 17.36 -16.17 -11.89
N PRO A 57 17.29 -17.51 -11.76
CA PRO A 57 18.23 -18.26 -10.94
C PRO A 57 19.67 -17.92 -11.33
N GLU A 58 20.57 -17.78 -10.36
CA GLU A 58 21.97 -17.48 -10.65
C GLU A 58 22.60 -18.54 -11.55
N LYS A 59 22.29 -19.82 -11.32
CA LYS A 59 22.69 -20.91 -12.20
C LYS A 59 21.50 -21.38 -13.04
N MET A 60 21.48 -20.94 -14.29
CA MET A 60 20.57 -21.49 -15.30
C MET A 60 21.04 -22.88 -15.72
N ARG A 61 20.14 -23.86 -15.69
CA ARG A 61 20.46 -25.25 -16.05
C ARG A 61 20.04 -25.53 -17.51
N PRO A 62 20.98 -25.83 -18.42
CA PRO A 62 20.65 -26.01 -19.83
C PRO A 62 19.87 -27.30 -20.14
N ASP A 63 19.90 -28.28 -19.24
CA ASP A 63 19.33 -29.62 -19.39
C ASP A 63 17.85 -29.72 -18.96
N VAL A 64 17.33 -28.69 -18.29
CA VAL A 64 15.92 -28.62 -17.84
C VAL A 64 15.11 -27.59 -18.63
N PRO A 65 13.77 -27.70 -18.68
CA PRO A 65 12.94 -26.66 -19.27
C PRO A 65 13.11 -25.30 -18.58
N THR A 66 12.95 -24.23 -19.36
CA THR A 66 12.89 -22.85 -18.86
C THR A 66 11.49 -22.29 -19.10
N ARG A 67 10.89 -21.77 -18.04
CA ARG A 67 9.63 -21.02 -18.07
C ARG A 67 9.93 -19.55 -17.77
N VAL A 68 9.65 -18.69 -18.73
CA VAL A 68 9.76 -17.24 -18.60
C VAL A 68 8.38 -16.69 -18.25
N VAL A 69 8.22 -16.20 -17.03
CA VAL A 69 6.96 -15.66 -16.50
C VAL A 69 6.99 -14.15 -16.65
N PHE A 70 6.27 -13.62 -17.63
CA PHE A 70 6.05 -12.18 -17.75
C PHE A 70 4.96 -11.75 -16.77
N TYR A 71 5.31 -10.86 -15.85
CA TYR A 71 4.40 -10.23 -14.91
C TYR A 71 4.29 -8.74 -15.23
N SER A 72 3.13 -8.33 -15.73
CA SER A 72 2.84 -6.92 -16.01
C SER A 72 2.35 -6.20 -14.76
N THR A 73 2.97 -5.05 -14.45
CA THR A 73 2.67 -4.29 -13.24
C THR A 73 1.24 -3.75 -13.24
N PRO A 74 0.62 -3.63 -12.05
CA PRO A 74 -0.67 -2.98 -11.90
C PRO A 74 -0.58 -1.47 -12.15
N ASN A 75 -1.75 -0.87 -12.43
CA ASN A 75 -1.85 0.57 -12.61
C ASN A 75 -1.35 1.30 -11.35
N GLY A 76 -0.49 2.31 -11.54
CA GLY A 76 0.08 3.12 -10.46
C GLY A 76 1.35 2.56 -9.84
N ASN A 77 1.70 1.29 -10.09
CA ASN A 77 2.87 0.65 -9.47
C ASN A 77 4.09 0.65 -10.39
N SER A 78 5.26 0.84 -9.77
CA SER A 78 6.54 0.56 -10.40
C SER A 78 6.91 -0.93 -10.32
N ILE A 79 7.92 -1.35 -11.08
CA ILE A 79 8.57 -2.66 -10.95
C ILE A 79 9.02 -2.87 -9.50
N ALA A 80 9.69 -1.90 -8.89
CA ALA A 80 10.24 -2.05 -7.54
C ALA A 80 9.13 -2.32 -6.49
N GLN A 81 8.04 -1.54 -6.55
CA GLN A 81 6.86 -1.76 -5.72
C GLN A 81 6.24 -3.14 -5.96
N THR A 82 6.18 -3.58 -7.22
CA THR A 82 5.57 -4.87 -7.59
C THR A 82 6.42 -6.07 -7.17
N LEU A 83 7.75 -5.98 -7.31
CA LEU A 83 8.70 -6.99 -6.82
C LEU A 83 8.57 -7.21 -5.32
N GLY A 84 8.36 -6.11 -4.59
CA GLY A 84 8.17 -6.09 -3.15
C GLY A 84 9.46 -6.32 -2.37
N VAL A 85 9.46 -5.81 -1.14
CA VAL A 85 10.54 -5.95 -0.16
C VAL A 85 9.92 -5.99 1.23
N GLN A 86 10.69 -6.44 2.21
CA GLN A 86 10.28 -6.35 3.59
C GLN A 86 10.08 -4.88 3.95
N MET A 87 8.92 -4.55 4.52
CA MET A 87 8.59 -3.19 4.85
C MET A 87 9.56 -2.61 5.87
N LYS A 88 10.00 -1.37 5.61
CA LYS A 88 10.66 -0.47 6.54
C LYS A 88 9.74 0.76 6.71
N GLN A 89 9.91 1.51 7.80
CA GLN A 89 9.04 2.62 8.20
C GLN A 89 8.86 3.73 7.13
N ASP A 90 9.74 3.81 6.13
CA ASP A 90 9.76 4.85 5.10
C ASP A 90 9.57 4.30 3.68
N LEU A 91 9.18 3.04 3.55
CA LEU A 91 8.88 2.43 2.26
C LEU A 91 7.40 2.60 1.94
N ASP A 92 7.12 3.10 0.73
CA ASP A 92 5.77 3.21 0.19
C ASP A 92 4.99 1.87 0.33
N TRP A 93 3.72 1.94 0.74
CA TRP A 93 2.92 0.74 1.03
C TRP A 93 2.75 -0.19 -0.18
N HIS A 94 2.90 0.32 -1.41
CA HIS A 94 2.79 -0.53 -2.60
C HIS A 94 3.89 -1.59 -2.66
N TYR A 95 4.99 -1.45 -1.90
CA TYR A 95 6.00 -2.51 -1.75
C TYR A 95 5.49 -3.75 -1.01
N ASP A 96 4.38 -3.66 -0.26
CA ASP A 96 3.88 -4.78 0.55
C ASP A 96 2.69 -5.53 -0.04
N ILE A 97 2.23 -5.20 -1.25
CA ILE A 97 0.93 -5.69 -1.75
C ILE A 97 0.99 -6.77 -2.82
N GLN A 98 2.14 -7.01 -3.43
CA GLN A 98 2.29 -7.97 -4.54
C GLN A 98 3.37 -9.02 -4.25
N HIS A 99 4.57 -8.56 -3.87
CA HIS A 99 5.72 -9.43 -3.55
C HIS A 99 6.07 -10.44 -4.64
N ILE A 100 5.98 -10.07 -5.92
CA ILE A 100 6.08 -11.06 -7.00
C ILE A 100 7.45 -11.75 -7.05
N ALA A 101 8.51 -11.09 -6.56
CA ALA A 101 9.83 -11.71 -6.40
C ALA A 101 9.79 -12.84 -5.35
N ALA A 102 9.18 -12.59 -4.18
CA ALA A 102 9.04 -13.58 -3.12
C ALA A 102 8.16 -14.76 -3.55
N GLN A 103 7.04 -14.47 -4.22
CA GLN A 103 6.18 -15.52 -4.78
C GLN A 103 6.91 -16.35 -5.84
N THR A 104 7.72 -15.73 -6.70
CA THR A 104 8.55 -16.45 -7.67
C THR A 104 9.58 -17.35 -7.00
N ARG A 105 10.21 -16.89 -5.90
CA ARG A 105 11.12 -17.74 -5.11
C ARG A 105 10.41 -18.92 -4.48
N ARG A 106 9.19 -18.71 -3.95
CA ARG A 106 8.35 -19.81 -3.48
C ARG A 106 8.05 -20.80 -4.59
N LEU A 107 7.72 -20.31 -5.79
CA LEU A 107 7.43 -21.13 -6.96
C LEU A 107 8.65 -21.96 -7.39
N ARG A 108 9.86 -21.38 -7.37
CA ARG A 108 11.13 -22.09 -7.61
C ARG A 108 11.37 -23.20 -6.59
N GLU A 109 11.07 -22.97 -5.30
CA GLU A 109 11.23 -23.99 -4.26
C GLU A 109 10.37 -25.23 -4.54
N VAL A 110 9.13 -25.04 -5.01
CA VAL A 110 8.21 -26.16 -5.28
C VAL A 110 8.34 -26.75 -6.69
N SER A 111 9.08 -26.10 -7.58
CA SER A 111 9.30 -26.50 -8.98
C SER A 111 10.78 -26.69 -9.28
N PRO A 112 11.50 -27.58 -8.56
CA PRO A 112 12.97 -27.65 -8.64
C PRO A 112 13.48 -28.07 -10.01
N ASP A 113 12.67 -28.71 -10.85
CA ASP A 113 13.04 -29.28 -12.15
C ASP A 113 12.85 -28.33 -13.35
N VAL A 114 12.55 -27.05 -13.10
CA VAL A 114 12.36 -26.03 -14.15
C VAL A 114 13.15 -24.77 -13.80
N ASN A 115 13.80 -24.15 -14.77
CA ASN A 115 14.31 -22.79 -14.58
C ASN A 115 13.13 -21.81 -14.68
N ILE A 116 12.75 -21.18 -13.57
CA ILE A 116 11.71 -20.15 -13.57
C ILE A 116 12.37 -18.78 -13.60
N VAL A 117 12.21 -18.07 -14.71
CA VAL A 117 12.67 -16.69 -14.89
C VAL A 117 11.47 -15.75 -14.77
N LEU A 118 11.53 -14.81 -13.84
CA LEU A 118 10.53 -13.75 -13.72
C LEU A 118 10.96 -12.56 -14.59
N VAL A 119 10.03 -12.04 -15.38
CA VAL A 119 10.19 -10.79 -16.13
C VAL A 119 9.09 -9.83 -15.68
N CYS A 120 9.43 -8.88 -14.81
CA CYS A 120 8.50 -7.85 -14.35
C CYS A 120 8.55 -6.64 -15.29
N ILE A 121 7.42 -6.24 -15.86
CA ILE A 121 7.36 -5.18 -16.88
C ILE A 121 6.43 -4.03 -16.49
N GLU A 122 6.94 -2.81 -16.62
CA GLU A 122 6.26 -1.56 -16.30
C GLU A 122 6.17 -0.69 -17.56
N ALA A 123 4.96 -0.24 -17.88
CA ALA A 123 4.76 0.76 -18.93
C ALA A 123 5.06 2.17 -18.43
N GLU A 124 5.52 3.05 -19.34
CA GLU A 124 5.64 4.48 -19.06
C GLU A 124 4.30 5.05 -18.56
N GLY A 125 4.38 5.91 -17.53
CA GLY A 125 3.19 6.45 -16.86
C GLY A 125 2.48 5.43 -15.96
N LYS A 126 3.05 4.24 -15.74
CA LYS A 126 2.55 3.18 -14.85
C LYS A 126 1.09 2.78 -15.14
N SER A 127 0.71 2.76 -16.43
CA SER A 127 -0.62 2.36 -16.86
C SER A 127 -0.55 1.70 -18.23
N TRP A 128 -0.71 0.37 -18.29
CA TRP A 128 -0.74 -0.37 -19.55
C TRP A 128 -1.91 0.02 -20.46
N PRO A 129 -3.15 0.21 -19.97
CA PRO A 129 -4.22 0.77 -20.80
C PRO A 129 -3.88 2.16 -21.34
N GLY A 130 -3.31 3.04 -20.50
CA GLY A 130 -2.92 4.38 -20.90
C GLY A 130 -1.77 4.39 -21.92
N TRP A 131 -0.80 3.50 -21.75
CA TRP A 131 0.31 3.32 -22.68
C TRP A 131 -0.17 2.78 -24.03
N ARG A 132 -1.01 1.74 -24.04
CA ARG A 132 -1.58 1.19 -25.28
C ARG A 132 -2.45 2.20 -26.03
N ALA A 133 -3.16 3.06 -25.32
CA ALA A 133 -3.97 4.12 -25.93
C ALA A 133 -3.11 5.21 -26.61
N LYS A 134 -1.85 5.40 -26.18
CA LYS A 134 -0.93 6.39 -26.75
C LYS A 134 -0.08 5.87 -27.90
N HIS A 135 0.01 4.55 -28.06
CA HIS A 135 0.87 3.91 -29.07
C HIS A 135 -0.01 3.10 -30.03
N GLU A 136 -0.25 3.61 -31.23
CA GLU A 136 -1.10 2.95 -32.23
C GLU A 136 -0.55 1.56 -32.62
N ASP A 137 0.77 1.41 -32.64
CA ASP A 137 1.53 0.18 -32.93
C ASP A 137 1.80 -0.69 -31.68
N ASN A 138 1.10 -0.44 -30.57
CA ASN A 138 1.31 -1.13 -29.28
C ASN A 138 1.43 -2.65 -29.37
N ALA A 139 0.66 -3.31 -30.24
CA ALA A 139 0.69 -4.77 -30.39
C ALA A 139 2.05 -5.25 -30.92
N ALA A 140 2.61 -4.57 -31.93
CA ALA A 140 3.92 -4.90 -32.50
C ALA A 140 5.05 -4.65 -31.50
N LEU A 141 4.99 -3.53 -30.77
CA LEU A 141 5.96 -3.17 -29.74
C LEU A 141 5.97 -4.17 -28.57
N ILE A 142 4.79 -4.56 -28.07
CA ILE A 142 4.66 -5.56 -27.00
C ILE A 142 5.21 -6.92 -27.47
N ARG A 143 4.88 -7.32 -28.70
CA ARG A 143 5.40 -8.56 -29.30
C ARG A 143 6.92 -8.54 -29.38
N ALA A 144 7.51 -7.49 -29.93
CA ALA A 144 8.96 -7.35 -30.08
C ALA A 144 9.65 -7.44 -28.71
N MET A 145 9.15 -6.71 -27.70
CA MET A 145 9.69 -6.75 -26.34
C MET A 145 9.68 -8.18 -25.75
N VAL A 146 8.59 -8.92 -25.91
CA VAL A 146 8.49 -10.30 -25.41
C VAL A 146 9.46 -11.22 -26.17
N GLU A 147 9.45 -11.18 -27.50
CA GLU A 147 10.30 -12.03 -28.35
C GLU A 147 11.80 -11.75 -28.12
N ASP A 148 12.19 -10.49 -28.00
CA ASP A 148 13.57 -10.08 -27.73
C ASP A 148 14.02 -10.50 -26.32
N THR A 149 13.13 -10.44 -25.33
CA THR A 149 13.46 -10.82 -23.95
C THR A 149 13.71 -12.32 -23.80
N ILE A 150 13.00 -13.18 -24.55
CA ILE A 150 13.17 -14.64 -24.48
C ILE A 150 14.28 -15.16 -25.40
N LYS A 151 14.76 -14.33 -26.34
CA LYS A 151 15.79 -14.70 -27.30
C LYS A 151 17.10 -15.06 -26.59
N GLY A 152 17.57 -16.29 -26.82
CA GLY A 152 18.82 -16.78 -26.25
C GLY A 152 18.73 -17.20 -24.78
N MET A 153 17.52 -17.32 -24.21
CA MET A 153 17.34 -17.81 -22.84
C MET A 153 17.80 -19.29 -22.75
N PRO A 154 18.71 -19.66 -21.84
CA PRO A 154 19.18 -21.04 -21.70
C PRO A 154 18.08 -21.99 -21.23
N GLY A 155 18.14 -23.26 -21.64
CA GLY A 155 17.26 -24.34 -21.19
C GLY A 155 16.97 -25.34 -22.30
N LYS A 156 16.50 -26.54 -21.92
CA LYS A 156 16.13 -27.62 -22.85
C LYS A 156 15.03 -27.20 -23.82
N SER A 157 14.12 -26.36 -23.33
CA SER A 157 13.05 -25.72 -24.08
C SER A 157 12.66 -24.44 -23.37
N VAL A 158 12.27 -23.40 -24.10
CA VAL A 158 11.80 -22.13 -23.53
C VAL A 158 10.31 -22.00 -23.77
N SER A 159 9.57 -21.73 -22.69
CA SER A 159 8.13 -21.47 -22.71
C SER A 159 7.83 -20.15 -22.00
N VAL A 160 6.71 -19.52 -22.37
CA VAL A 160 6.27 -18.24 -21.81
C VAL A 160 4.95 -18.40 -21.09
N THR A 161 4.93 -17.93 -19.86
CA THR A 161 3.70 -17.67 -19.12
C THR A 161 3.44 -16.17 -19.10
N LEU A 162 2.23 -15.76 -19.47
CA LEU A 162 1.79 -14.36 -19.41
C LEU A 162 0.87 -14.16 -18.21
N THR A 163 1.20 -13.20 -17.35
CA THR A 163 0.34 -12.82 -16.22
C THR A 163 0.49 -11.35 -15.86
N GLY A 164 -0.43 -10.86 -15.05
CA GLY A 164 -0.46 -9.48 -14.60
C GLY A 164 -1.59 -9.23 -13.64
N HIS A 165 -1.45 -8.14 -12.90
CA HIS A 165 -2.48 -7.65 -11.97
C HIS A 165 -3.07 -6.34 -12.46
N SER A 166 -4.37 -6.11 -12.24
CA SER A 166 -5.03 -4.84 -12.56
C SER A 166 -4.75 -4.37 -14.01
N GLY A 167 -4.23 -3.15 -14.16
CA GLY A 167 -3.65 -2.56 -15.36
C GLY A 167 -2.91 -3.52 -16.27
N GLY A 168 -2.08 -4.37 -15.68
CA GLY A 168 -1.20 -5.29 -16.37
C GLY A 168 -1.92 -6.23 -17.33
N GLY A 169 -3.16 -6.63 -17.04
CA GLY A 169 -3.91 -7.49 -17.96
C GLY A 169 -4.16 -6.87 -19.34
N SER A 170 -4.12 -5.54 -19.45
CA SER A 170 -4.15 -4.84 -20.74
C SER A 170 -2.91 -5.11 -21.59
N MET A 171 -1.73 -5.31 -20.98
CA MET A 171 -0.51 -5.75 -21.68
C MET A 171 -0.75 -7.11 -22.36
N ILE A 172 -1.32 -8.07 -21.62
CA ILE A 172 -1.58 -9.43 -22.10
C ILE A 172 -2.52 -9.41 -23.32
N PHE A 173 -3.59 -8.62 -23.28
CA PHE A 173 -4.47 -8.47 -24.44
C PHE A 173 -3.78 -7.74 -25.60
N GLY A 174 -2.90 -6.76 -25.33
CA GLY A 174 -2.06 -6.14 -26.36
C GLY A 174 -1.16 -7.17 -27.05
N PHE A 175 -0.56 -8.08 -26.29
CA PHE A 175 0.20 -9.21 -26.84
C PHE A 175 -0.68 -10.13 -27.70
N ILE A 176 -1.86 -10.54 -27.21
CA ILE A 176 -2.80 -11.39 -27.97
C ILE A 176 -3.24 -10.72 -29.29
N ASN A 177 -3.35 -9.38 -29.29
CA ASN A 177 -3.70 -8.62 -30.49
C ASN A 177 -2.62 -8.63 -31.56
N ALA A 178 -1.36 -8.89 -31.19
CA ALA A 178 -0.23 -8.95 -32.13
C ALA A 178 -0.22 -10.21 -33.00
N PHE A 179 -1.12 -11.17 -32.74
CA PHE A 179 -1.15 -12.46 -33.43
C PHE A 179 -2.55 -12.84 -33.88
N GLU A 180 -2.63 -13.51 -35.04
CA GLU A 180 -3.84 -14.23 -35.45
C GLU A 180 -4.09 -15.46 -34.57
N GLN A 181 -3.00 -16.16 -34.20
CA GLN A 181 -3.00 -17.30 -33.29
C GLN A 181 -1.95 -17.10 -32.22
N ILE A 182 -2.32 -17.30 -30.95
CA ILE A 182 -1.37 -17.17 -29.83
C ILE A 182 -0.23 -18.18 -30.04
N PRO A 183 1.05 -17.74 -29.98
CA PRO A 183 2.18 -18.59 -30.31
C PRO A 183 2.27 -19.86 -29.45
N ALA A 184 2.75 -20.94 -30.08
CA ALA A 184 2.77 -22.25 -29.43
C ALA A 184 3.69 -22.34 -28.20
N TRP A 185 4.67 -21.44 -28.11
CA TRP A 185 5.59 -21.31 -26.98
C TRP A 185 4.97 -20.64 -25.76
N VAL A 186 3.74 -20.10 -25.85
CA VAL A 186 2.97 -19.64 -24.69
C VAL A 186 2.31 -20.85 -24.02
N ASP A 187 2.71 -21.17 -22.78
CA ASP A 187 2.22 -22.35 -22.06
C ASP A 187 1.07 -22.02 -21.09
N ARG A 188 1.02 -20.79 -20.57
CA ARG A 188 0.00 -20.37 -19.61
C ARG A 188 -0.34 -18.89 -19.77
N ILE A 189 -1.62 -18.56 -19.59
CA ILE A 189 -2.08 -17.18 -19.51
C ILE A 189 -2.96 -17.04 -18.27
N ALA A 190 -2.62 -16.09 -17.39
CA ALA A 190 -3.35 -15.82 -16.17
C ALA A 190 -3.69 -14.33 -16.02
N TRP A 191 -4.91 -14.04 -15.58
CA TRP A 191 -5.31 -12.70 -15.17
C TRP A 191 -5.57 -12.69 -13.68
N LEU A 192 -4.83 -11.86 -12.94
CA LEU A 192 -5.04 -11.65 -11.51
C LEU A 192 -5.82 -10.35 -11.35
N ASP A 193 -7.14 -10.47 -11.27
CA ASP A 193 -8.05 -9.34 -11.17
C ASP A 193 -7.79 -8.25 -12.24
N ALA A 194 -7.61 -8.71 -13.48
CA ALA A 194 -6.95 -7.95 -14.55
C ALA A 194 -7.58 -8.11 -15.94
N ASN A 195 -8.67 -8.85 -16.10
CA ASN A 195 -9.19 -9.20 -17.43
C ASN A 195 -10.13 -8.15 -18.05
N TYR A 196 -10.23 -6.94 -17.47
CA TYR A 196 -11.24 -5.95 -17.88
C TYR A 196 -11.06 -5.37 -19.29
N ALA A 197 -9.89 -5.52 -19.90
CA ALA A 197 -9.65 -5.20 -21.32
C ALA A 197 -10.08 -6.31 -22.30
N TYR A 198 -10.77 -7.34 -21.83
CA TYR A 198 -11.38 -8.39 -22.66
C TYR A 198 -12.41 -7.80 -23.65
N SER A 199 -12.36 -8.26 -24.91
CA SER A 199 -13.21 -7.81 -26.02
C SER A 199 -13.49 -8.96 -26.98
N ASP A 200 -14.77 -9.20 -27.26
CA ASP A 200 -15.21 -10.15 -28.29
C ASP A 200 -14.93 -9.59 -29.70
N GLU A 201 -14.99 -8.26 -29.87
CA GLU A 201 -14.69 -7.57 -31.12
C GLU A 201 -13.24 -7.81 -31.56
N SER A 202 -12.32 -7.89 -30.59
CA SER A 202 -10.90 -8.23 -30.81
C SER A 202 -10.65 -9.73 -30.96
N LYS A 203 -11.72 -10.55 -30.98
CA LYS A 203 -11.70 -12.02 -31.06
C LYS A 203 -10.85 -12.69 -29.96
N HIS A 204 -10.74 -12.07 -28.78
CA HIS A 204 -9.91 -12.61 -27.70
C HIS A 204 -10.35 -14.03 -27.31
N GLY A 205 -11.65 -14.26 -27.14
CA GLY A 205 -12.18 -15.58 -26.81
C GLY A 205 -11.85 -16.65 -27.86
N ASP A 206 -12.02 -16.34 -29.15
CA ASP A 206 -11.73 -17.27 -30.26
C ASP A 206 -10.25 -17.69 -30.25
N LYS A 207 -9.36 -16.70 -30.10
CA LYS A 207 -7.90 -16.93 -30.06
C LYS A 207 -7.50 -17.78 -28.86
N LEU A 208 -8.08 -17.53 -27.69
CA LEU A 208 -7.79 -18.27 -26.46
C LEU A 208 -8.30 -19.72 -26.53
N ILE A 209 -9.51 -19.94 -27.05
CA ILE A 209 -10.08 -21.28 -27.24
C ILE A 209 -9.25 -22.08 -28.25
N ALA A 210 -8.89 -21.48 -29.38
CA ALA A 210 -8.02 -22.12 -30.37
C ALA A 210 -6.65 -22.48 -29.78
N TRP A 211 -6.05 -21.56 -29.01
CA TRP A 211 -4.80 -21.80 -28.30
C TRP A 211 -4.90 -22.97 -27.31
N LEU A 212 -5.95 -23.01 -26.48
CA LEU A 212 -6.17 -24.11 -25.52
C LEU A 212 -6.39 -25.48 -26.18
N LYS A 213 -7.04 -25.51 -27.35
CA LYS A 213 -7.25 -26.74 -28.15
C LYS A 213 -5.95 -27.25 -28.79
N GLY A 214 -4.99 -26.37 -29.06
CA GLY A 214 -3.76 -26.72 -29.76
C GLY A 214 -2.74 -27.55 -28.95
N ASP A 215 -2.81 -27.56 -27.62
CA ASP A 215 -1.92 -28.37 -26.76
C ASP A 215 -2.57 -28.61 -25.38
N SER A 216 -2.57 -29.85 -24.91
CA SER A 216 -3.16 -30.24 -23.60
C SER A 216 -2.38 -29.70 -22.40
N ARG A 217 -1.17 -29.18 -22.59
CA ARG A 217 -0.37 -28.56 -21.53
C ARG A 217 -0.73 -27.09 -21.27
N ARG A 218 -1.53 -26.48 -22.15
CA ARG A 218 -1.88 -25.05 -22.05
C ARG A 218 -2.97 -24.82 -21.01
N ASN A 219 -2.76 -23.78 -20.18
CA ASN A 219 -3.63 -23.46 -19.05
C ASN A 219 -4.03 -21.98 -19.04
N LEU A 220 -5.32 -21.71 -18.82
CA LEU A 220 -5.90 -20.39 -18.66
C LEU A 220 -6.48 -20.25 -17.26
N THR A 221 -6.09 -19.19 -16.56
CA THR A 221 -6.63 -18.87 -15.24
C THR A 221 -7.10 -17.43 -15.16
N VAL A 222 -8.27 -17.20 -14.57
CA VAL A 222 -8.73 -15.86 -14.18
C VAL A 222 -9.06 -15.90 -12.70
N VAL A 223 -8.39 -15.08 -11.91
CA VAL A 223 -8.72 -14.84 -10.51
C VAL A 223 -9.41 -13.48 -10.44
N ALA A 224 -10.58 -13.40 -9.81
CA ALA A 224 -11.32 -12.15 -9.66
C ALA A 224 -12.13 -12.17 -8.35
N TYR A 225 -12.77 -11.05 -8.05
CA TYR A 225 -13.76 -10.96 -6.97
C TYR A 225 -14.97 -10.15 -7.43
N ASP A 226 -16.09 -10.31 -6.74
CA ASP A 226 -17.28 -9.49 -6.97
C ASP A 226 -17.02 -8.05 -6.49
N ASP A 227 -16.78 -7.19 -7.47
CA ASP A 227 -16.47 -5.77 -7.30
C ASP A 227 -17.64 -4.85 -7.68
N ARG A 228 -18.84 -5.42 -7.90
CA ARG A 228 -20.01 -4.68 -8.39
C ARG A 228 -20.61 -3.75 -7.34
N ASN A 229 -20.58 -4.16 -6.07
CA ASN A 229 -21.27 -3.48 -4.97
C ASN A 229 -20.31 -2.75 -4.03
N ILE A 230 -19.03 -2.62 -4.41
CA ILE A 230 -18.06 -1.87 -3.62
C ILE A 230 -18.42 -0.40 -3.71
N THR A 231 -18.61 0.22 -2.55
CA THR A 231 -18.84 1.65 -2.45
C THR A 231 -17.63 2.36 -1.87
N PHE A 232 -17.27 3.48 -2.46
CA PHE A 232 -16.39 4.49 -1.87
C PHE A 232 -17.23 5.76 -1.72
N ASP A 233 -17.36 6.27 -0.50
CA ASP A 233 -18.22 7.41 -0.14
C ASP A 233 -19.70 7.25 -0.58
N GLY A 234 -20.25 6.03 -0.42
CA GLY A 234 -21.64 5.71 -0.81
C GLY A 234 -21.88 5.67 -2.32
N LYS A 235 -20.85 5.89 -3.14
CA LYS A 235 -20.90 5.74 -4.60
C LYS A 235 -20.22 4.43 -5.00
N LEU A 236 -20.80 3.75 -5.98
CA LEU A 236 -20.17 2.57 -6.55
C LEU A 236 -18.80 2.93 -7.14
N VAL A 237 -17.78 2.15 -6.78
CA VAL A 237 -16.42 2.29 -7.32
C VAL A 237 -16.40 2.00 -8.82
N ASN A 238 -17.21 1.03 -9.26
CA ASN A 238 -17.35 0.64 -10.64
C ASN A 238 -18.72 1.07 -11.20
N GLY A 239 -18.74 1.54 -12.44
CA GLY A 239 -19.99 1.71 -13.18
C GLY A 239 -20.65 0.36 -13.51
N PRO A 240 -21.93 0.34 -13.94
CA PRO A 240 -22.73 -0.89 -14.09
C PRO A 240 -22.13 -1.96 -15.02
N ALA A 241 -21.33 -1.55 -16.01
CA ALA A 241 -20.66 -2.40 -16.99
C ALA A 241 -19.13 -2.51 -16.79
N ALA A 242 -18.58 -1.81 -15.79
CA ALA A 242 -17.15 -1.76 -15.49
C ALA A 242 -16.77 -2.80 -14.42
N GLY A 243 -15.47 -2.93 -14.15
CA GLY A 243 -14.94 -3.86 -13.15
C GLY A 243 -14.53 -5.21 -13.72
N THR A 244 -13.68 -5.92 -12.96
CA THR A 244 -13.15 -7.23 -13.35
C THR A 244 -14.24 -8.30 -13.28
N TYR A 245 -15.18 -8.21 -12.32
CA TYR A 245 -16.23 -9.20 -12.19
C TYR A 245 -17.07 -9.30 -13.47
N ARG A 246 -17.51 -8.14 -13.99
CA ARG A 246 -18.29 -8.08 -15.24
C ARG A 246 -17.49 -8.55 -16.44
N ALA A 247 -16.20 -8.23 -16.52
CA ALA A 247 -15.35 -8.74 -17.59
C ALA A 247 -15.16 -10.25 -17.52
N THR A 248 -15.08 -10.80 -16.32
CA THR A 248 -15.03 -12.24 -16.05
C THR A 248 -16.32 -12.92 -16.47
N GLU A 249 -17.49 -12.33 -16.20
CA GLU A 249 -18.77 -12.82 -16.71
C GLU A 249 -18.80 -12.81 -18.25
N ARG A 250 -18.36 -11.73 -18.91
CA ARG A 250 -18.31 -11.67 -20.39
C ARG A 250 -17.41 -12.75 -20.97
N MET A 251 -16.22 -12.92 -20.40
CA MET A 251 -15.27 -13.93 -20.85
C MET A 251 -15.80 -15.34 -20.62
N ARG A 252 -16.40 -15.63 -19.46
CA ARG A 252 -17.10 -16.90 -19.18
C ARG A 252 -18.21 -17.16 -20.19
N ALA A 253 -19.10 -16.18 -20.40
CA ALA A 253 -20.22 -16.30 -21.33
C ALA A 253 -19.76 -16.57 -22.77
N ARG A 254 -18.63 -15.99 -23.20
CA ARG A 254 -18.05 -16.35 -24.50
C ARG A 254 -17.62 -17.82 -24.51
N PHE A 255 -16.89 -18.29 -23.51
CA PHE A 255 -16.41 -19.68 -23.46
C PHE A 255 -17.58 -20.68 -23.40
N GLU A 256 -18.65 -20.33 -22.67
CA GLU A 256 -19.86 -21.15 -22.53
C GLU A 256 -20.62 -21.39 -23.85
N LYS A 257 -20.34 -20.61 -24.90
CA LYS A 257 -20.86 -20.87 -26.26
C LYS A 257 -20.21 -22.08 -26.93
N ASP A 258 -18.99 -22.45 -26.55
CA ASP A 258 -18.20 -23.52 -27.17
C ASP A 258 -18.01 -24.75 -26.26
N MET A 259 -18.18 -24.59 -24.95
CA MET A 259 -17.97 -25.66 -23.97
C MET A 259 -18.77 -25.41 -22.69
N LYS A 260 -19.07 -26.47 -21.94
CA LYS A 260 -19.66 -26.34 -20.60
C LYS A 260 -18.59 -25.99 -19.57
N LEU A 261 -18.81 -24.95 -18.78
CA LEU A 261 -18.05 -24.66 -17.56
C LEU A 261 -18.77 -25.28 -16.35
N GLU A 262 -18.14 -26.25 -15.69
CA GLU A 262 -18.65 -26.82 -14.45
C GLU A 262 -18.44 -25.84 -13.30
N HIS A 263 -19.47 -25.63 -12.48
CA HIS A 263 -19.44 -24.75 -11.32
C HIS A 263 -19.28 -25.54 -10.02
N ALA A 264 -18.39 -25.08 -9.16
CA ALA A 264 -18.26 -25.54 -7.79
C ALA A 264 -18.04 -24.34 -6.86
N ALA A 265 -18.61 -24.38 -5.65
CA ALA A 265 -18.40 -23.36 -4.63
C ALA A 265 -17.61 -23.96 -3.45
N LYS A 266 -16.59 -23.24 -2.96
CA LYS A 266 -15.81 -23.61 -1.78
C LYS A 266 -15.55 -22.37 -0.93
N GLY A 267 -16.12 -22.34 0.27
CA GLY A 267 -16.12 -21.11 1.09
C GLY A 267 -16.74 -19.97 0.28
N ASP A 268 -16.07 -18.82 0.23
CA ASP A 268 -16.47 -17.64 -0.55
C ASP A 268 -15.99 -17.62 -2.01
N LEU A 269 -15.40 -18.70 -2.49
CA LEU A 269 -14.89 -18.82 -3.85
C LEU A 269 -15.85 -19.65 -4.72
N ASP A 270 -16.20 -19.10 -5.87
CA ASP A 270 -16.78 -19.85 -6.99
C ASP A 270 -15.67 -20.25 -7.95
N TYR A 271 -15.69 -21.51 -8.36
CA TYR A 271 -14.82 -22.09 -9.37
C TYR A 271 -15.65 -22.45 -10.58
N TYR A 272 -15.22 -22.01 -11.75
CA TYR A 272 -15.79 -22.41 -13.02
C TYR A 272 -14.71 -23.03 -13.89
N THR A 273 -14.89 -24.32 -14.21
CA THR A 273 -13.83 -25.14 -14.80
C THR A 273 -14.27 -25.81 -16.09
N ALA A 274 -13.36 -25.91 -17.06
CA ALA A 274 -13.55 -26.72 -18.27
C ALA A 274 -12.21 -27.32 -18.72
N MET A 275 -12.30 -28.27 -19.65
CA MET A 275 -11.15 -28.96 -20.25
C MET A 275 -10.23 -29.56 -19.18
N ASP A 276 -10.81 -30.32 -18.25
CA ASP A 276 -10.10 -30.98 -17.15
C ASP A 276 -9.34 -29.99 -16.25
N GLY A 277 -9.96 -28.82 -15.97
CA GLY A 277 -9.39 -27.77 -15.13
C GLY A 277 -8.41 -26.82 -15.84
N ARG A 278 -8.07 -27.08 -17.11
CA ARG A 278 -7.17 -26.21 -17.89
C ARG A 278 -7.72 -24.82 -18.14
N ILE A 279 -9.04 -24.68 -18.09
CA ILE A 279 -9.71 -23.38 -17.99
C ILE A 279 -10.25 -23.31 -16.58
N THR A 280 -9.80 -22.33 -15.80
CA THR A 280 -10.35 -22.09 -14.47
C THR A 280 -10.58 -20.60 -14.22
N PHE A 281 -11.82 -20.26 -13.90
CA PHE A 281 -12.17 -18.96 -13.32
C PHE A 281 -12.40 -19.14 -11.82
N ILE A 282 -11.66 -18.40 -11.00
CA ILE A 282 -11.80 -18.34 -9.55
C ILE A 282 -12.38 -16.98 -9.20
N VAL A 283 -13.58 -16.94 -8.63
CA VAL A 283 -14.30 -15.69 -8.34
C VAL A 283 -14.66 -15.65 -6.86
N HIS A 284 -14.07 -14.71 -6.12
CA HIS A 284 -14.43 -14.47 -4.73
C HIS A 284 -15.75 -13.68 -4.64
N ARG A 285 -16.79 -14.25 -4.05
CA ARG A 285 -18.15 -13.68 -3.99
C ARG A 285 -18.27 -12.37 -3.20
N ASN A 286 -17.27 -12.09 -2.35
CA ASN A 286 -17.11 -10.83 -1.62
C ASN A 286 -18.39 -10.38 -0.88
N PRO A 287 -18.98 -11.23 -0.01
CA PRO A 287 -20.27 -10.93 0.64
C PRO A 287 -20.22 -9.67 1.52
N ALA A 288 -19.04 -9.25 1.95
CA ALA A 288 -18.82 -8.05 2.75
C ALA A 288 -18.50 -6.78 1.92
N ASN A 289 -18.56 -6.84 0.58
CA ASN A 289 -18.29 -5.72 -0.32
C ASN A 289 -16.95 -5.00 -0.04
N LYS A 290 -15.91 -5.76 0.33
CA LYS A 290 -14.57 -5.23 0.63
C LYS A 290 -13.77 -5.00 -0.64
N ILE A 291 -12.77 -4.12 -0.59
CA ILE A 291 -11.78 -3.98 -1.66
C ILE A 291 -10.77 -5.11 -1.53
N LEU A 292 -10.90 -6.16 -2.35
CA LEU A 292 -9.98 -7.32 -2.36
C LEU A 292 -8.92 -7.24 -3.47
N HIS A 293 -8.90 -6.13 -4.24
CA HIS A 293 -8.11 -5.98 -5.46
C HIS A 293 -6.65 -6.43 -5.31
N THR A 294 -5.93 -5.94 -4.30
CA THR A 294 -4.55 -6.33 -4.02
C THR A 294 -4.45 -7.54 -3.09
N VAL A 295 -5.47 -7.79 -2.27
CA VAL A 295 -5.57 -8.91 -1.32
C VAL A 295 -5.54 -10.25 -2.06
N LEU A 296 -6.24 -10.36 -3.20
CA LEU A 296 -6.26 -11.57 -4.03
C LEU A 296 -4.85 -12.03 -4.44
N VAL A 297 -3.95 -11.09 -4.69
CA VAL A 297 -2.61 -11.40 -5.23
C VAL A 297 -1.58 -11.55 -4.13
N GLY A 298 -1.50 -10.57 -3.23
CA GLY A 298 -0.56 -10.59 -2.12
C GLY A 298 -1.02 -11.55 -1.03
N GLU A 299 -2.05 -11.16 -0.28
CA GLU A 299 -2.47 -11.88 0.92
C GLU A 299 -2.98 -13.30 0.65
N MET A 300 -3.64 -13.51 -0.49
CA MET A 300 -4.28 -14.78 -0.82
C MET A 300 -3.44 -15.67 -1.76
N ASN A 301 -2.20 -15.32 -2.05
CA ASN A 301 -1.30 -16.13 -2.89
C ASN A 301 -1.78 -16.32 -4.35
N GLY A 302 -2.53 -15.36 -4.91
CA GLY A 302 -3.16 -15.51 -6.23
C GLY A 302 -2.20 -15.78 -7.38
N PHE A 303 -0.97 -15.28 -7.33
CA PHE A 303 0.04 -15.63 -8.35
C PHE A 303 0.48 -17.09 -8.20
N LEU A 304 0.79 -17.57 -7.00
CA LEU A 304 1.17 -18.98 -6.77
C LEU A 304 0.06 -19.94 -7.20
N GLU A 305 -1.19 -19.62 -6.87
CA GLU A 305 -2.35 -20.38 -7.33
C GLU A 305 -2.39 -20.41 -8.87
N ALA A 306 -2.37 -19.24 -9.52
CA ALA A 306 -2.47 -19.19 -10.98
C ALA A 306 -1.29 -19.87 -11.71
N MET A 307 -0.09 -19.87 -11.14
CA MET A 307 1.10 -20.48 -11.77
C MET A 307 1.14 -22.01 -11.64
N THR A 308 0.52 -22.57 -10.60
CA THR A 308 0.60 -24.00 -10.27
C THR A 308 -0.71 -24.76 -10.46
N LEU A 309 -1.82 -24.05 -10.66
CA LEU A 309 -3.10 -24.70 -10.91
C LEU A 309 -2.98 -25.67 -12.09
N ASN A 310 -3.47 -26.89 -11.89
CA ASN A 310 -3.39 -28.00 -12.83
C ASN A 310 -1.94 -28.42 -13.18
N THR A 311 -1.05 -28.35 -12.19
CA THR A 311 0.29 -28.93 -12.25
C THR A 311 0.57 -29.80 -11.02
N PRO A 312 1.55 -30.72 -11.05
CA PRO A 312 1.94 -31.51 -9.89
C PRO A 312 2.44 -30.70 -8.69
N GLU A 313 2.69 -29.39 -8.88
CA GLU A 313 3.13 -28.47 -7.83
C GLU A 313 1.96 -27.78 -7.10
N HIS A 314 0.72 -27.94 -7.58
CA HIS A 314 -0.47 -27.40 -6.90
C HIS A 314 -0.56 -27.95 -5.47
N GLY A 315 -0.74 -27.06 -4.49
CA GLY A 315 -0.79 -27.40 -3.06
C GLY A 315 0.57 -27.59 -2.38
N LYS A 316 1.69 -27.77 -3.12
CA LYS A 316 3.03 -27.89 -2.50
C LYS A 316 3.53 -26.58 -1.89
N TRP A 317 3.03 -25.45 -2.37
CA TRP A 317 3.45 -24.14 -1.90
C TRP A 317 2.64 -23.63 -0.71
N GLY A 318 1.43 -24.14 -0.51
CA GLY A 318 0.44 -23.66 0.46
C GLY A 318 -0.97 -23.70 -0.14
N ASP A 319 -1.86 -22.86 0.38
CA ASP A 319 -3.26 -22.76 -0.06
C ASP A 319 -3.56 -21.37 -0.67
N PHE A 320 -4.54 -21.33 -1.58
CA PHE A 320 -5.12 -20.09 -2.05
C PHE A 320 -6.02 -19.49 -0.95
N GLY A 321 -5.61 -18.34 -0.41
CA GLY A 321 -6.14 -17.76 0.81
C GLY A 321 -5.03 -17.29 1.75
N THR A 322 -5.40 -16.78 2.92
CA THR A 322 -4.43 -16.39 3.96
C THR A 322 -3.98 -17.62 4.77
N PRO A 323 -2.76 -17.61 5.34
CA PRO A 323 -1.74 -16.56 5.28
C PRO A 323 -0.89 -16.58 3.99
N ARG A 324 -0.05 -15.56 3.81
CA ARG A 324 0.96 -15.51 2.73
C ARG A 324 1.88 -16.73 2.80
N ALA A 325 1.90 -17.53 1.74
CA ALA A 325 2.70 -18.73 1.60
C ALA A 325 4.19 -18.46 1.31
N TYR A 326 4.56 -17.17 1.17
CA TYR A 326 5.86 -16.74 0.67
C TYR A 326 6.58 -15.75 1.62
N THR A 327 6.09 -15.54 2.85
CA THR A 327 6.65 -14.56 3.79
C THR A 327 8.16 -14.73 4.03
N LYS A 328 8.66 -15.97 4.17
CA LYS A 328 10.11 -16.22 4.38
C LYS A 328 11.00 -15.89 3.17
N TRP A 329 10.43 -15.64 1.99
CA TRP A 329 11.18 -15.31 0.76
C TRP A 329 11.09 -13.84 0.38
N ILE A 330 10.41 -13.03 1.20
CA ILE A 330 10.41 -11.58 1.05
C ILE A 330 11.83 -11.11 1.32
N GLN A 331 12.43 -10.47 0.30
CA GLN A 331 13.78 -9.96 0.45
C GLN A 331 13.78 -8.82 1.46
N PRO A 332 14.82 -8.71 2.30
CA PRO A 332 15.04 -7.49 3.05
C PRO A 332 15.05 -6.32 2.08
N ALA A 333 14.44 -5.20 2.46
CA ALA A 333 14.75 -3.96 1.77
C ALA A 333 16.25 -3.74 1.90
N ALA A 334 16.97 -3.73 0.77
CA ALA A 334 18.38 -3.41 0.74
C ALA A 334 18.61 -2.10 1.52
N ASP A 335 19.83 -1.88 1.99
CA ASP A 335 20.32 -0.51 2.17
C ASP A 335 20.46 0.07 0.75
N ALA A 336 19.32 0.30 0.10
CA ALA A 336 19.27 0.78 -1.26
C ALA A 336 19.96 2.13 -1.26
N ALA A 337 20.88 2.32 -2.21
CA ALA A 337 21.30 3.65 -2.61
C ALA A 337 20.05 4.52 -2.75
N PRO A 338 20.12 5.77 -2.25
CA PRO A 338 18.95 6.61 -2.07
C PRO A 338 18.19 6.73 -3.38
N PRO A 339 16.84 6.86 -3.34
CA PRO A 339 16.10 7.29 -4.52
C PRO A 339 16.78 8.53 -5.12
N ALA A 340 16.74 8.63 -6.46
CA ALA A 340 16.88 9.92 -7.10
C ALA A 340 16.02 10.91 -6.31
N GLN A 341 16.69 11.93 -5.76
CA GLN A 341 16.24 12.76 -4.66
C GLN A 341 14.73 12.99 -4.64
N ASN A 342 14.06 12.25 -3.75
CA ASN A 342 13.02 12.77 -2.88
C ASN A 342 13.34 12.19 -1.50
N PRO A 343 13.53 13.01 -0.46
CA PRO A 343 14.15 12.57 0.78
C PRO A 343 13.21 11.64 1.55
N SER A 344 13.59 10.37 1.68
CA SER A 344 13.02 9.47 2.70
C SER A 344 13.85 9.58 3.99
N PRO A 345 13.22 9.83 5.15
CA PRO A 345 13.88 9.94 6.45
C PRO A 345 14.29 8.61 7.03
N ALA A 346 15.03 8.69 8.14
CA ALA A 346 15.18 7.61 9.08
C ALA A 346 13.87 7.27 9.85
N PRO A 347 13.73 6.00 10.29
CA PRO A 347 12.72 5.58 11.25
C PRO A 347 12.73 6.46 12.51
N TYR A 348 11.54 6.77 13.05
CA TYR A 348 11.40 7.50 14.32
C TYR A 348 11.98 6.65 15.46
N ASP A 349 13.16 7.04 15.90
CA ASP A 349 13.82 6.50 17.08
C ASP A 349 13.08 7.01 18.34
N LYS A 350 12.40 6.10 19.04
CA LYS A 350 11.72 6.39 20.32
C LYS A 350 12.68 6.93 21.39
N SER A 351 14.00 6.81 21.20
CA SER A 351 15.03 7.36 22.08
C SER A 351 15.50 8.79 21.72
N GLN A 352 15.07 9.35 20.57
CA GLN A 352 15.42 10.71 20.13
C GLN A 352 14.46 11.82 20.56
N VAL A 353 13.52 11.55 21.47
CA VAL A 353 12.86 12.63 22.21
C VAL A 353 13.31 12.62 23.67
N PRO A 354 14.50 13.20 23.99
CA PRO A 354 14.70 13.89 25.24
C PRO A 354 14.31 15.36 25.02
N VAL A 355 13.09 15.65 24.53
CA VAL A 355 12.54 16.97 24.78
C VAL A 355 11.89 16.87 26.14
N ASP A 356 12.62 17.35 27.15
CA ASP A 356 12.09 17.57 28.48
C ASP A 356 10.97 18.62 28.41
N VAL A 357 9.76 18.13 28.13
CA VAL A 357 8.52 18.90 28.07
C VAL A 357 8.12 19.47 29.43
N SER A 358 8.81 19.11 30.53
CA SER A 358 8.56 19.74 31.84
C SER A 358 8.87 21.24 31.87
N LYS A 359 9.51 21.78 30.81
CA LYS A 359 9.75 23.22 30.61
C LYS A 359 8.59 23.99 29.98
N LEU A 360 7.41 23.37 29.77
CA LEU A 360 6.18 23.95 29.20
C LEU A 360 5.54 25.13 30.00
N GLY A 361 6.24 25.68 30.99
CA GLY A 361 5.79 26.76 31.87
C GLY A 361 5.95 28.15 31.28
N GLY A 362 5.11 28.50 30.31
CA GLY A 362 4.86 29.88 29.87
C GLY A 362 6.04 30.57 29.16
N HIS A 363 5.76 31.74 28.61
CA HIS A 363 6.65 32.58 27.78
C HIS A 363 6.59 32.24 26.29
N ALA A 364 5.53 32.77 25.65
CA ALA A 364 5.57 33.09 24.23
C ALA A 364 6.84 33.92 23.94
N SER A 365 7.66 33.47 22.99
CA SER A 365 8.83 34.24 22.59
C SER A 365 8.38 35.49 21.81
N PRO A 366 8.82 36.72 22.16
CA PRO A 366 8.25 37.98 21.63
C PRO A 366 8.46 38.26 20.13
N ALA A 367 9.23 37.43 19.43
CA ALA A 367 9.60 37.64 18.01
C ALA A 367 9.48 36.35 17.18
N GLY A 368 8.41 35.57 17.42
CA GLY A 368 8.19 34.25 16.81
C GLY A 368 8.51 34.18 15.32
N THR A 369 9.13 33.08 14.89
CA THR A 369 9.53 32.91 13.48
C THR A 369 8.28 32.72 12.62
N ALA A 370 8.22 33.38 11.46
CA ALA A 370 7.09 33.27 10.54
C ALA A 370 6.88 31.81 10.07
N GLY A 371 5.62 31.38 9.97
CA GLY A 371 5.26 30.02 9.58
C GLY A 371 5.83 29.62 8.23
N THR A 372 5.70 30.49 7.22
CA THR A 372 6.30 30.27 5.90
C THR A 372 7.82 30.10 5.93
N VAL A 373 8.53 30.81 6.83
CA VAL A 373 9.98 30.70 7.02
C VAL A 373 10.34 29.35 7.62
N ILE A 374 9.59 28.89 8.63
CA ILE A 374 9.75 27.57 9.23
C ILE A 374 9.46 26.47 8.21
N MET A 375 8.38 26.59 7.45
CA MET A 375 8.06 25.61 6.41
C MET A 375 9.15 25.55 5.34
N LYS A 376 9.71 26.70 4.94
CA LYS A 376 10.84 26.73 3.99
C LYS A 376 12.08 26.02 4.54
N SER A 377 12.38 26.14 5.83
CA SER A 377 13.56 25.48 6.42
C SER A 377 13.43 23.96 6.45
N VAL A 378 12.21 23.44 6.55
CA VAL A 378 11.93 21.99 6.57
C VAL A 378 11.55 21.41 5.20
N ALA A 379 11.53 22.20 4.13
CA ALA A 379 11.02 21.79 2.83
C ALA A 379 11.82 20.67 2.15
N ALA A 380 13.15 20.68 2.33
CA ALA A 380 14.05 19.64 1.83
C ALA A 380 14.35 18.54 2.86
N MET A 381 13.82 18.69 4.09
CA MET A 381 13.96 17.68 5.11
C MET A 381 13.07 16.49 4.77
N SER A 382 13.53 15.35 5.22
CA SER A 382 12.72 14.16 5.20
C SER A 382 11.53 14.29 6.18
N ARG A 383 10.38 13.63 5.93
CA ARG A 383 9.25 13.53 6.89
C ARG A 383 9.62 13.47 8.39
N SER A 384 10.43 12.50 8.85
CA SER A 384 10.78 12.33 10.28
C SER A 384 11.56 13.52 10.83
N GLU A 385 12.56 14.01 10.08
CA GLU A 385 13.33 15.21 10.44
C GLU A 385 12.44 16.45 10.46
N ARG A 386 11.57 16.60 9.44
CA ARG A 386 10.58 17.66 9.31
C ARG A 386 9.64 17.68 10.50
N GLU A 387 8.99 16.56 10.82
CA GLU A 387 8.03 16.52 11.92
C GLU A 387 8.70 16.71 13.28
N SER A 388 9.92 16.18 13.45
CA SER A 388 10.73 16.44 14.65
C SER A 388 11.11 17.92 14.79
N GLN A 389 11.50 18.57 13.69
CA GLN A 389 11.77 20.02 13.69
C GLN A 389 10.50 20.81 13.95
N LEU A 390 9.38 20.50 13.28
CA LEU A 390 8.09 21.15 13.50
C LEU A 390 7.65 21.02 14.96
N LEU A 391 7.81 19.84 15.57
CA LEU A 391 7.53 19.64 16.99
C LEU A 391 8.40 20.54 17.86
N ARG A 392 9.72 20.62 17.59
CA ARG A 392 10.63 21.53 18.32
C ARG A 392 10.22 22.99 18.18
N GLU A 393 9.80 23.42 16.99
CA GLU A 393 9.33 24.78 16.75
C GLU A 393 8.06 25.09 17.54
N ILE A 394 7.07 24.19 17.46
CA ILE A 394 5.79 24.33 18.18
C ILE A 394 6.03 24.36 19.70
N VAL A 395 6.78 23.40 20.22
CA VAL A 395 7.12 23.29 21.66
C VAL A 395 8.02 24.45 22.11
N GLY A 396 8.88 24.96 21.22
CA GLY A 396 9.72 26.14 21.44
C GLY A 396 8.97 27.47 21.42
N GLY A 397 7.64 27.45 21.24
CA GLY A 397 6.79 28.64 21.28
C GLY A 397 6.56 29.31 19.93
N ASN A 398 7.02 28.73 18.81
CA ASN A 398 6.67 29.17 17.45
C ASN A 398 5.31 28.58 17.03
N ALA A 399 4.30 28.83 17.86
CA ALA A 399 2.91 28.54 17.58
C ALA A 399 2.09 29.83 17.70
N PRO A 400 1.08 30.07 16.84
CA PRO A 400 0.27 31.28 16.92
C PRO A 400 -0.42 31.42 18.28
N ALA A 401 -0.42 32.64 18.84
CA ALA A 401 -1.00 32.92 20.15
C ALA A 401 -2.50 32.61 20.19
N PHE A 402 -3.21 32.76 19.06
CA PHE A 402 -4.62 32.40 18.99
C PHE A 402 -4.90 30.92 19.27
N MET A 403 -3.93 30.01 19.05
CA MET A 403 -4.09 28.58 19.33
C MET A 403 -4.31 28.27 20.81
N GLY A 404 -3.88 29.16 21.71
CA GLY A 404 -4.13 29.06 23.15
C GLY A 404 -5.57 29.37 23.57
N LYS A 405 -6.41 29.89 22.67
CA LYS A 405 -7.82 30.24 22.95
C LYS A 405 -8.72 29.03 22.70
N PHE A 406 -8.63 28.04 23.58
CA PHE A 406 -9.50 26.86 23.50
C PHE A 406 -10.98 27.26 23.57
N VAL A 407 -11.80 26.54 22.81
CA VAL A 407 -13.24 26.80 22.64
C VAL A 407 -14.04 25.68 23.29
N THR A 408 -15.06 26.03 24.07
CA THR A 408 -15.93 25.06 24.74
C THR A 408 -16.92 24.45 23.75
N VAL A 409 -16.91 23.13 23.62
CA VAL A 409 -17.91 22.32 22.92
C VAL A 409 -18.81 21.67 23.97
N ARG A 410 -20.13 21.82 23.81
CA ARG A 410 -21.14 21.27 24.74
C ARG A 410 -21.83 20.08 24.11
N VAL A 411 -21.93 18.97 24.84
CA VAL A 411 -22.57 17.73 24.41
C VAL A 411 -23.53 17.23 25.48
N SER A 412 -24.49 16.42 25.07
CA SER A 412 -25.45 15.79 25.98
C SER A 412 -25.94 14.49 25.37
N GLY A 413 -26.53 13.63 26.20
CA GLY A 413 -27.23 12.44 25.76
C GLY A 413 -27.79 11.67 26.95
N VAL A 414 -28.22 10.44 26.70
CA VAL A 414 -28.91 9.61 27.70
C VAL A 414 -28.19 8.26 27.80
N ASP A 415 -27.92 7.83 29.03
CA ASP A 415 -27.28 6.53 29.30
C ASP A 415 -28.23 5.35 29.03
N ALA A 416 -27.71 4.11 29.12
CA ALA A 416 -28.51 2.90 28.93
C ALA A 416 -29.63 2.72 29.97
N LYS A 417 -29.60 3.46 31.08
CA LYS A 417 -30.58 3.44 32.18
C LYS A 417 -31.62 4.56 32.05
N GLY A 418 -31.55 5.38 31.00
CA GLY A 418 -32.47 6.49 30.75
C GLY A 418 -32.13 7.78 31.50
N LYS A 419 -30.96 7.87 32.15
CA LYS A 419 -30.50 9.09 32.82
C LYS A 419 -29.89 10.05 31.80
N ALA A 420 -30.34 11.30 31.82
CA ALA A 420 -29.75 12.35 31.00
C ALA A 420 -28.42 12.84 31.59
N HIS A 421 -27.43 13.02 30.73
CA HIS A 421 -26.12 13.56 31.07
C HIS A 421 -25.79 14.77 30.21
N THR A 422 -25.07 15.72 30.80
CA THR A 422 -24.52 16.88 30.10
C THR A 422 -23.02 16.94 30.28
N ALA A 423 -22.30 17.35 29.24
CA ALA A 423 -20.87 17.53 29.33
C ALA A 423 -20.36 18.69 28.47
N SER A 424 -19.17 19.17 28.80
CA SER A 424 -18.44 20.12 27.98
C SER A 424 -16.95 19.85 28.02
N TYR A 425 -16.31 19.92 26.86
CA TYR A 425 -14.86 19.83 26.70
C TYR A 425 -14.33 21.02 25.93
N GLU A 426 -13.04 21.29 26.07
CA GLU A 426 -12.36 22.42 25.42
C GLU A 426 -11.51 21.91 24.26
N VAL A 427 -11.66 22.52 23.08
CA VAL A 427 -10.94 22.14 21.85
C VAL A 427 -10.09 23.31 21.32
N SER A 428 -8.95 23.02 20.69
CA SER A 428 -8.17 24.04 19.99
C SER A 428 -9.03 24.73 18.91
N PRO A 429 -8.92 26.05 18.75
CA PRO A 429 -9.78 26.80 17.83
C PRO A 429 -9.52 26.44 16.35
N ASP A 430 -8.31 25.98 16.05
CA ASP A 430 -7.92 25.48 14.73
C ASP A 430 -7.08 24.20 14.89
N TYR A 431 -6.60 23.66 13.77
CA TYR A 431 -5.62 22.58 13.75
C TYR A 431 -4.23 23.08 14.16
N VAL A 432 -3.36 22.21 14.65
CA VAL A 432 -1.98 22.54 15.03
C VAL A 432 -1.28 23.34 13.92
N CYS A 433 -0.71 24.47 14.31
CA CYS A 433 -0.04 25.42 13.42
C CYS A 433 1.37 25.70 13.91
N VAL A 434 2.25 26.08 12.98
CA VAL A 434 3.56 26.64 13.27
C VAL A 434 3.62 28.08 12.74
N GLY A 435 4.28 28.97 13.49
CA GLY A 435 4.47 30.38 13.11
C GLY A 435 3.89 31.39 14.10
N THR A 436 3.48 32.54 13.58
CA THR A 436 2.89 33.67 14.33
C THR A 436 1.45 33.93 13.92
N ASP A 437 0.70 34.74 14.67
CA ASP A 437 -0.67 35.14 14.30
C ASP A 437 -0.75 35.80 12.89
N LYS A 438 0.34 36.42 12.42
CA LYS A 438 0.39 37.11 11.12
C LYS A 438 0.80 36.20 9.96
N ASP A 439 1.57 35.16 10.26
CA ASP A 439 2.09 34.20 9.28
C ASP A 439 2.24 32.85 9.97
N PHE A 440 1.29 31.97 9.71
CA PHE A 440 1.26 30.61 10.23
C PHE A 440 0.87 29.62 9.14
N VAL A 441 1.25 28.36 9.36
CA VAL A 441 0.86 27.24 8.50
C VAL A 441 0.27 26.13 9.37
N ARG A 442 -0.93 25.64 9.01
CA ARG A 442 -1.51 24.41 9.57
C ARG A 442 -0.68 23.21 9.14
N VAL A 443 -0.07 22.51 10.09
CA VAL A 443 0.89 21.45 9.80
C VAL A 443 0.28 20.06 9.98
N PRO A 444 0.18 19.27 8.90
CA PRO A 444 -0.04 17.83 9.00
C PRO A 444 1.07 17.16 9.82
N LEU A 445 0.70 16.26 10.73
CA LEU A 445 1.63 15.43 11.49
C LEU A 445 1.13 13.99 11.50
N THR A 446 2.04 13.03 11.56
CA THR A 446 1.71 11.63 11.87
C THR A 446 1.21 11.48 13.31
N PRO A 447 0.41 10.45 13.63
CA PRO A 447 0.05 10.10 15.01
C PRO A 447 1.26 9.95 15.93
N MET A 448 2.41 9.47 15.41
CA MET A 448 3.64 9.29 16.19
C MET A 448 4.21 10.59 16.77
N VAL A 449 3.92 11.73 16.15
CA VAL A 449 4.32 13.06 16.63
C VAL A 449 3.14 13.80 17.27
N ALA A 450 1.94 13.63 16.72
CA ALA A 450 0.73 14.27 17.22
C ALA A 450 0.37 13.80 18.63
N GLN A 451 0.54 12.52 18.95
CA GLN A 451 0.19 11.96 20.25
C GLN A 451 1.14 12.47 21.37
N PRO A 452 2.48 12.41 21.24
CA PRO A 452 3.37 13.04 22.23
C PRO A 452 3.13 14.54 22.40
N LEU A 453 2.83 15.26 21.31
CA LEU A 453 2.46 16.68 21.38
C LEU A 453 1.19 16.87 22.23
N ALA A 454 0.14 16.10 21.97
CA ALA A 454 -1.11 16.15 22.72
C ALA A 454 -0.86 15.82 24.21
N ASP A 455 -0.10 14.77 24.50
CA ASP A 455 0.24 14.36 25.87
C ASP A 455 0.96 15.49 26.62
N SER A 456 1.93 16.14 25.97
CA SER A 456 2.69 17.25 26.55
C SER A 456 1.79 18.42 26.94
N LEU A 457 0.75 18.68 26.15
CA LEU A 457 -0.21 19.76 26.37
C LEU A 457 -1.41 19.33 27.25
N LYS A 458 -1.36 18.14 27.86
CA LYS A 458 -2.48 17.52 28.61
C LYS A 458 -3.76 17.48 27.79
N CYS A 459 -3.60 17.22 26.50
CA CYS A 459 -4.66 17.09 25.51
C CYS A 459 -4.78 15.64 25.02
N SER A 460 -5.85 15.37 24.30
CA SER A 460 -6.12 14.15 23.55
C SER A 460 -6.34 14.53 22.09
N LEU A 461 -6.10 13.56 21.20
CA LEU A 461 -6.66 13.61 19.85
C LEU A 461 -8.18 13.35 19.90
N THR A 462 -8.89 13.75 18.86
CA THR A 462 -10.35 13.67 18.75
C THR A 462 -10.82 12.23 18.50
N THR A 463 -12.07 11.91 18.84
CA THR A 463 -12.78 10.75 18.27
C THR A 463 -13.60 11.17 17.05
N ARG A 464 -14.15 10.20 16.31
CA ARG A 464 -15.13 10.47 15.24
C ARG A 464 -16.28 11.36 15.72
N LYS A 465 -16.92 10.98 16.83
CA LYS A 465 -18.02 11.74 17.43
C LYS A 465 -17.62 13.17 17.79
N MET A 466 -16.43 13.36 18.37
CA MET A 466 -15.95 14.70 18.68
C MET A 466 -15.78 15.56 17.45
N CYS A 467 -15.22 15.02 16.35
CA CYS A 467 -15.09 15.76 15.10
C CYS A 467 -16.44 16.28 14.59
N ASP A 468 -17.49 15.45 14.66
CA ASP A 468 -18.84 15.85 14.26
C ASP A 468 -19.42 16.93 15.18
N ASP A 469 -19.24 16.80 16.49
CA ASP A 469 -19.77 17.77 17.46
C ASP A 469 -19.02 19.11 17.42
N ILE A 470 -17.70 19.07 17.20
CA ILE A 470 -16.86 20.24 16.92
C ILE A 470 -17.35 20.93 15.65
N TYR A 471 -17.57 20.19 14.56
CA TYR A 471 -18.07 20.77 13.32
C TYR A 471 -19.41 21.47 13.54
N LYS A 472 -20.39 20.80 14.18
CA LYS A 472 -21.71 21.38 14.45
C LYS A 472 -21.59 22.74 15.17
N GLN A 473 -20.70 22.84 16.15
CA GLN A 473 -20.52 24.04 16.99
C GLN A 473 -19.48 25.03 16.46
N ALA A 474 -18.80 24.74 15.34
CA ALA A 474 -17.83 25.65 14.74
C ALA A 474 -18.49 26.93 14.22
N GLU A 475 -17.93 28.08 14.60
CA GLU A 475 -18.34 29.40 14.12
C GLU A 475 -17.94 29.60 12.65
N VAL A 476 -16.75 29.11 12.27
CA VAL A 476 -16.21 29.23 10.91
C VAL A 476 -16.19 27.86 10.26
N LYS A 477 -17.18 27.60 9.39
CA LYS A 477 -17.26 26.39 8.56
C LYS A 477 -16.82 26.72 7.15
N LEU A 478 -15.82 26.01 6.64
CA LEU A 478 -15.31 26.23 5.29
C LEU A 478 -15.42 24.96 4.45
N GLU A 479 -15.49 25.14 3.14
CA GLU A 479 -15.61 24.04 2.19
C GLU A 479 -14.27 23.33 1.99
N PRO A 480 -14.26 21.97 1.98
CA PRO A 480 -13.10 21.19 1.57
C PRO A 480 -12.58 21.57 0.18
N ARG A 481 -11.26 21.68 0.04
CA ARG A 481 -10.59 21.94 -1.26
C ARG A 481 -9.56 20.84 -1.55
N PRO A 482 -9.97 19.73 -2.20
CA PRO A 482 -9.06 18.65 -2.53
C PRO A 482 -8.01 19.05 -3.58
N MET A 483 -6.79 18.58 -3.36
CA MET A 483 -5.63 18.69 -4.25
C MET A 483 -5.16 17.28 -4.68
N THR A 484 -4.70 17.15 -5.92
CA THR A 484 -4.39 15.85 -6.55
C THR A 484 -2.90 15.55 -6.70
N ASN A 485 -2.03 16.57 -6.62
CA ASN A 485 -0.60 16.44 -6.91
C ASN A 485 0.24 16.66 -5.65
N ASP A 486 1.39 15.97 -5.57
CA ASP A 486 2.45 16.16 -4.58
C ASP A 486 1.98 16.31 -3.12
N ARG A 487 1.02 15.47 -2.74
CA ARG A 487 0.19 15.63 -1.53
C ARG A 487 0.96 15.69 -0.21
N GLU A 488 2.17 15.15 -0.16
CA GLU A 488 3.02 15.06 1.05
C GLU A 488 4.10 16.15 1.11
N SER A 489 4.18 16.99 0.06
CA SER A 489 5.17 18.05 -0.07
C SER A 489 4.84 19.25 0.84
N VAL A 490 5.90 19.88 1.36
CA VAL A 490 5.77 21.10 2.17
C VAL A 490 5.15 22.25 1.36
N GLU A 491 5.46 22.34 0.07
CA GLU A 491 4.82 23.31 -0.82
C GLU A 491 3.30 23.14 -0.85
N THR A 492 2.82 21.89 -0.93
CA THR A 492 1.37 21.59 -0.89
C THR A 492 0.77 21.94 0.46
N PHE A 493 1.50 21.78 1.58
CA PHE A 493 1.02 22.17 2.90
C PHE A 493 0.83 23.68 3.01
N VAL A 494 1.83 24.46 2.55
CA VAL A 494 1.77 25.92 2.49
C VAL A 494 0.65 26.39 1.57
N ARG A 495 0.53 25.79 0.38
CA ARG A 495 -0.52 26.11 -0.60
C ARG A 495 -1.90 25.82 -0.05
N GLN A 496 -2.11 24.69 0.61
CA GLN A 496 -3.42 24.38 1.18
C GLN A 496 -3.76 25.31 2.35
N ASN A 497 -2.78 25.71 3.15
CA ASN A 497 -2.99 26.74 4.16
C ASN A 497 -3.42 28.08 3.55
N ALA A 498 -2.79 28.51 2.45
CA ALA A 498 -3.19 29.72 1.73
C ALA A 498 -4.64 29.64 1.20
N ILE A 499 -5.03 28.49 0.64
CA ILE A 499 -6.42 28.23 0.19
C ILE A 499 -7.40 28.33 1.37
N ILE A 500 -7.04 27.81 2.55
CA ILE A 500 -7.89 27.96 3.74
C ILE A 500 -8.00 29.43 4.14
N GLU A 501 -6.89 30.16 4.22
CA GLU A 501 -6.91 31.58 4.63
C GLU A 501 -7.67 32.47 3.64
N GLU A 502 -7.58 32.18 2.33
CA GLU A 502 -8.42 32.83 1.31
C GLU A 502 -9.90 32.57 1.57
N GLN A 503 -10.28 31.32 1.87
CA GLN A 503 -11.67 30.98 2.22
C GLN A 503 -12.12 31.62 3.54
N ARG A 504 -11.22 31.80 4.51
CA ARG A 504 -11.54 32.49 5.78
C ARG A 504 -11.89 33.96 5.55
N LYS A 505 -11.47 34.60 4.45
CA LYS A 505 -11.77 36.01 4.13
C LYS A 505 -11.59 36.96 5.34
N GLY A 506 -10.52 36.76 6.12
CA GLY A 506 -10.22 37.59 7.29
C GLY A 506 -11.12 37.39 8.51
N LYS A 507 -11.87 36.29 8.60
CA LYS A 507 -12.61 35.94 9.84
C LYS A 507 -11.66 35.94 11.06
N PRO A 508 -12.16 36.22 12.29
CA PRO A 508 -11.29 36.34 13.47
C PRO A 508 -10.47 35.08 13.75
N LEU A 509 -9.19 35.25 14.07
CA LEU A 509 -8.34 34.18 14.59
C LEU A 509 -8.80 33.82 16.02
N GLY A 510 -8.82 32.52 16.34
CA GLY A 510 -9.34 32.00 17.61
C GLY A 510 -10.84 31.68 17.60
N ALA A 511 -11.58 32.02 16.54
CA ALA A 511 -12.89 31.42 16.29
C ALA A 511 -12.73 29.94 15.91
N LEU A 512 -13.66 29.08 16.35
CA LEU A 512 -13.58 27.64 16.06
C LEU A 512 -13.77 27.39 14.56
N VAL A 513 -12.70 26.97 13.88
CA VAL A 513 -12.66 26.63 12.45
C VAL A 513 -12.83 25.12 12.26
N ALA A 514 -13.73 24.70 11.38
CA ALA A 514 -13.93 23.30 10.99
C ALA A 514 -14.20 23.12 9.48
N GLY A 515 -14.17 21.86 9.03
CA GLY A 515 -14.43 21.49 7.62
C GLY A 515 -13.21 21.53 6.69
N VAL A 516 -12.02 21.91 7.19
CA VAL A 516 -10.84 22.16 6.32
C VAL A 516 -9.78 21.06 6.28
N LYS A 517 -9.83 20.07 7.18
CA LYS A 517 -8.90 18.94 7.27
C LYS A 517 -9.64 17.65 7.62
N LYS A 518 -8.97 16.52 7.39
CA LYS A 518 -9.25 15.20 7.95
C LYS A 518 -8.53 15.10 9.30
N ASP A 519 -9.27 14.93 10.37
CA ASP A 519 -8.71 14.76 11.71
C ASP A 519 -8.03 13.40 11.80
N VAL A 520 -6.86 13.37 12.43
CA VAL A 520 -6.29 12.12 12.99
C VAL A 520 -7.03 11.84 14.29
N VAL A 521 -7.69 10.68 14.36
CA VAL A 521 -8.63 10.36 15.45
C VAL A 521 -8.23 9.11 16.24
N ILE A 522 -8.75 9.02 17.46
CA ILE A 522 -8.74 7.82 18.32
C ILE A 522 -10.01 7.01 18.06
N THR A 523 -9.85 5.69 17.90
CA THR A 523 -10.93 4.74 17.55
C THR A 523 -10.55 3.32 17.99
N ASN A 524 -11.55 2.47 18.24
CA ASN A 524 -11.32 1.05 18.51
C ASN A 524 -10.72 0.30 17.31
N LEU A 525 -10.91 0.82 16.09
CA LEU A 525 -10.36 0.22 14.86
C LEU A 525 -8.82 0.14 14.84
N LEU A 526 -8.13 0.96 15.64
CA LEU A 526 -6.67 0.91 15.78
C LEU A 526 -6.19 -0.41 16.41
N GLN A 527 -7.05 -1.09 17.17
CA GLN A 527 -6.73 -2.37 17.79
C GLN A 527 -6.89 -3.57 16.83
N GLU A 528 -7.56 -3.38 15.69
CA GLU A 528 -7.74 -4.46 14.71
C GLU A 528 -6.48 -4.68 13.86
N ARG A 529 -5.67 -3.64 13.68
CA ARG A 529 -4.46 -3.65 12.84
C ARG A 529 -3.41 -2.70 13.41
N GLU A 530 -2.30 -3.27 13.85
CA GLU A 530 -1.13 -2.48 14.27
C GLU A 530 -0.58 -1.61 13.13
N HIS A 531 0.10 -0.54 13.50
CA HIS A 531 0.76 0.40 12.58
C HIS A 531 -0.18 1.06 11.56
N ARG A 532 -1.30 1.61 12.04
CA ARG A 532 -2.28 2.32 11.22
C ARG A 532 -2.59 3.69 11.80
N VAL A 533 -2.93 4.63 10.92
CA VAL A 533 -3.54 5.91 11.29
C VAL A 533 -5.04 5.83 11.03
N ALA A 534 -5.84 6.27 12.00
CA ALA A 534 -7.26 6.48 11.80
C ALA A 534 -7.50 7.94 11.42
N ILE A 535 -8.15 8.15 10.29
CA ILE A 535 -8.52 9.48 9.80
C ILE A 535 -10.02 9.60 9.56
N TYR A 536 -10.58 10.77 9.86
CA TYR A 536 -12.01 11.05 9.71
C TYR A 536 -12.25 12.54 9.45
N GLY A 537 -13.37 12.89 8.79
CA GLY A 537 -13.87 14.26 8.75
C GLY A 537 -13.71 14.94 7.38
N TRP A 538 -13.13 16.13 7.36
CA TRP A 538 -13.14 17.02 6.20
C TRP A 538 -14.55 17.32 5.70
N HIS A 539 -15.38 17.80 6.63
CA HIS A 539 -16.81 17.98 6.46
C HIS A 539 -17.15 19.06 5.42
N GLN A 540 -18.06 18.71 4.52
CA GLN A 540 -18.76 19.65 3.62
C GLN A 540 -19.63 20.63 4.42
N LEU A 541 -20.13 21.70 3.79
CA LEU A 541 -20.96 22.72 4.44
C LEU A 541 -22.30 22.18 5.00
N ASP A 542 -22.77 21.03 4.49
CA ASP A 542 -23.93 20.32 5.03
C ASP A 542 -23.61 19.42 6.24
N GLY A 543 -22.34 19.42 6.69
CA GLY A 543 -21.85 18.63 7.80
C GLY A 543 -21.55 17.18 7.46
N LYS A 544 -21.60 16.75 6.20
CA LYS A 544 -21.17 15.39 5.82
C LYS A 544 -19.66 15.30 5.65
N PRO A 545 -18.97 14.33 6.28
CA PRO A 545 -17.54 14.13 6.08
C PRO A 545 -17.26 13.66 4.64
N ILE A 546 -16.17 14.17 4.03
CA ILE A 546 -15.61 13.58 2.80
C ILE A 546 -14.75 12.36 3.14
N GLN A 547 -14.10 12.37 4.31
CA GLN A 547 -13.30 11.26 4.77
C GLN A 547 -14.11 10.40 5.76
N PRO A 548 -14.58 9.20 5.38
CA PRO A 548 -15.14 8.26 6.35
C PRO A 548 -14.03 7.77 7.30
N LEU A 549 -14.44 7.23 8.44
CA LEU A 549 -13.52 6.70 9.44
C LEU A 549 -12.83 5.48 8.85
N THR A 550 -11.51 5.54 8.73
CA THR A 550 -10.75 4.49 8.08
C THR A 550 -9.35 4.37 8.65
N THR A 551 -8.84 3.14 8.69
CA THR A 551 -7.47 2.76 9.04
C THR A 551 -6.73 2.16 7.85
N VAL A 552 -7.10 2.54 6.61
CA VAL A 552 -6.45 2.03 5.39
C VAL A 552 -4.99 2.45 5.26
N HIS A 553 -4.63 3.59 5.87
CA HIS A 553 -3.29 4.12 5.83
C HIS A 553 -2.46 3.67 7.03
N VAL A 554 -1.18 3.43 6.76
CA VAL A 554 -0.12 3.22 7.75
C VAL A 554 0.08 4.45 8.64
N ASP A 555 0.52 4.24 9.88
CA ASP A 555 0.71 5.28 10.91
C ASP A 555 1.75 6.36 10.55
N TRP A 556 2.61 6.11 9.56
CA TRP A 556 3.58 7.07 9.05
C TRP A 556 3.10 7.86 7.81
N TYR A 557 1.93 7.54 7.27
CA TYR A 557 1.34 8.30 6.17
C TYR A 557 0.82 9.65 6.67
N VAL A 558 1.16 10.72 5.95
CA VAL A 558 0.69 12.07 6.25
C VAL A 558 0.66 12.89 4.97
N ASP A 559 -0.46 13.56 4.71
CA ASP A 559 -0.61 14.44 3.56
C ASP A 559 -1.21 15.80 3.96
N TYR A 560 -1.26 16.73 3.01
CA TYR A 560 -1.76 18.10 3.24
C TYR A 560 -3.15 18.15 3.86
N SER A 561 -3.96 17.10 3.71
CA SER A 561 -5.34 17.06 4.18
C SER A 561 -5.44 16.65 5.64
N HIS A 562 -4.39 16.10 6.26
CA HIS A 562 -4.41 15.74 7.68
C HIS A 562 -4.41 16.98 8.58
N GLY A 563 -5.14 16.88 9.69
CA GLY A 563 -5.25 17.91 10.70
C GLY A 563 -5.13 17.31 12.10
N ILE A 564 -4.30 17.91 12.93
CA ILE A 564 -4.21 17.58 14.35
C ILE A 564 -5.04 18.57 15.14
N ARG A 565 -6.10 18.09 15.79
CA ARG A 565 -6.96 18.89 16.64
C ARG A 565 -6.80 18.44 18.09
N LEU A 566 -6.53 19.39 18.98
CA LEU A 566 -6.25 19.10 20.37
C LEU A 566 -7.50 19.33 21.21
N VAL A 567 -7.89 18.34 22.00
CA VAL A 567 -8.97 18.46 22.99
C VAL A 567 -8.34 18.35 24.37
N LYS A 568 -8.59 19.29 25.28
CA LYS A 568 -8.07 19.15 26.65
C LYS A 568 -8.60 17.85 27.27
N ARG A 569 -7.72 17.11 27.97
CA ARG A 569 -8.14 15.91 28.69
C ARG A 569 -9.12 16.23 29.80
N GLN A 570 -9.04 17.41 30.40
CA GLN A 570 -9.97 17.82 31.43
C GLN A 570 -11.29 18.29 30.81
N MET A 571 -12.39 17.65 31.20
CA MET A 571 -13.75 18.00 30.78
C MET A 571 -14.68 18.09 31.99
N ILE A 572 -15.86 18.69 31.79
CA ILE A 572 -16.93 18.73 32.80
C ILE A 572 -18.02 17.76 32.37
N VAL A 573 -18.44 16.86 33.27
CA VAL A 573 -19.57 15.95 33.10
C VAL A 573 -20.49 16.11 34.31
N ASP A 574 -21.75 16.46 34.08
CA ASP A 574 -22.77 16.72 35.11
C ASP A 574 -22.31 17.71 36.20
N GLY A 575 -21.54 18.72 35.80
CA GLY A 575 -20.98 19.74 36.70
C GLY A 575 -19.69 19.32 37.43
N GLU A 576 -19.27 18.07 37.31
CA GLU A 576 -18.03 17.57 37.91
C GLU A 576 -16.89 17.49 36.89
N GLN A 577 -15.67 17.74 37.36
CA GLN A 577 -14.48 17.59 36.55
C GLN A 577 -14.11 16.12 36.37
N ARG A 578 -13.83 15.71 35.13
CA ARG A 578 -13.46 14.35 34.73
C ARG A 578 -12.31 14.38 33.72
N ASP A 579 -11.54 13.30 33.69
CA ASP A 579 -10.56 13.06 32.61
C ASP A 579 -11.26 12.39 31.42
N LEU A 580 -10.99 12.89 30.22
CA LEU A 580 -11.58 12.44 28.98
C LEU A 580 -11.28 10.97 28.71
N TRP A 581 -10.08 10.48 29.03
CA TRP A 581 -9.74 9.08 28.79
C TRP A 581 -10.51 8.15 29.72
N ASP A 582 -10.83 8.59 30.93
CA ASP A 582 -11.71 7.83 31.83
C ASP A 582 -13.13 7.81 31.30
N VAL A 583 -13.65 8.95 30.83
CA VAL A 583 -14.98 9.04 30.20
C VAL A 583 -15.06 8.17 28.93
N LEU A 584 -14.01 8.12 28.11
CA LEU A 584 -13.95 7.26 26.92
C LEU A 584 -14.03 5.77 27.27
N LYS A 585 -13.51 5.36 28.43
CA LYS A 585 -13.53 3.96 28.90
C LYS A 585 -14.81 3.60 29.65
N ASP A 586 -15.53 4.58 30.17
CA ASP A 586 -16.71 4.39 31.01
C ASP A 586 -17.94 4.00 30.15
N PRO A 587 -18.50 2.78 30.31
CA PRO A 587 -19.67 2.35 29.54
C PRO A 587 -20.94 3.16 29.78
N ASP A 588 -21.06 3.85 30.91
CA ASP A 588 -22.21 4.69 31.23
C ASP A 588 -22.03 6.13 30.71
N LEU A 589 -20.83 6.58 30.33
CA LEU A 589 -20.55 7.97 29.93
C LEU A 589 -19.91 8.12 28.54
N CYS A 590 -19.32 7.06 27.97
CA CYS A 590 -18.56 7.14 26.72
C CYS A 590 -19.37 7.70 25.55
N PHE A 591 -20.70 7.48 25.54
CA PHE A 591 -21.60 7.98 24.50
C PHE A 591 -21.55 9.51 24.36
N LEU A 592 -21.09 10.26 25.37
CA LEU A 592 -20.92 11.71 25.31
C LEU A 592 -19.81 12.12 24.33
N VAL A 593 -18.84 11.24 24.08
CA VAL A 593 -17.60 11.56 23.36
C VAL A 593 -17.15 10.47 22.38
N SER A 594 -17.82 9.32 22.32
CA SER A 594 -17.59 8.22 21.39
C SER A 594 -18.93 7.66 20.92
N ASP A 595 -19.03 7.33 19.64
CA ASP A 595 -20.16 6.60 19.05
C ASP A 595 -19.77 5.17 18.64
N GLU A 596 -18.63 4.69 19.15
CA GLU A 596 -18.14 3.31 19.02
C GLU A 596 -18.37 2.50 20.32
N GLY A 597 -19.03 3.11 21.31
CA GLY A 597 -19.04 2.62 22.69
C GLY A 597 -17.72 2.93 23.41
N PRO A 598 -17.38 2.19 24.47
CA PRO A 598 -16.15 2.40 25.21
C PRO A 598 -14.91 2.23 24.33
N ILE A 599 -13.96 3.15 24.47
CA ILE A 599 -12.64 3.06 23.84
C ILE A 599 -11.61 2.73 24.92
N ALA A 600 -11.15 1.48 24.92
CA ALA A 600 -10.24 0.97 25.95
C ALA A 600 -8.83 1.59 25.85
N VAL A 601 -8.37 1.85 24.62
CA VAL A 601 -7.06 2.42 24.31
C VAL A 601 -7.28 3.80 23.67
N ALA A 602 -7.26 4.84 24.51
CA ALA A 602 -7.51 6.22 24.09
C ALA A 602 -6.24 6.95 23.60
N HIS A 603 -5.31 6.21 23.00
CA HIS A 603 -3.92 6.63 22.73
C HIS A 603 -3.36 5.84 21.53
N TYR A 604 -2.38 6.42 20.82
CA TYR A 604 -1.70 5.81 19.66
C TYR A 604 -0.46 4.99 20.01
#